data_AF-A0AAI9E457-F1
#
_entry.id   AF-A0AAI9E457-F1
#
_cell.length_a   1.000
_cell.length_b   1.000
_cell.length_c   1.000
_cell.angle_alpha   90.00
_cell.angle_beta   90.00
_cell.angle_gamma   90.00
#
_symmetry.space_group_name_H-M   'P 1'
#
loop_
_entity.id
_entity.type
_entity.pdbx_description
1 polymer ?
#
loop_
_entity_poly.entity_id
_entity_poly.type
_entity_poly.pdbx_seq_one_letter_code
_entity_poly.pdbx_strand_id
1 'polypeptide(L)'
;MSADEVADIFKARISPRLVDLASGELLDKDPSKFNQAQALKDPQQSLQLEASQDPAGIKRRSNIAEIYLVRDEKQQIQEVVLPIYGNGLWSVMYAFVALETDGRTVKGITYYDHGETPGLGGEIENPNWRQQFVGKQVLDDKGMPALRIVKGGARPGDLHAVDGLSGATLTSNGVQHSFDFWMGKLGFGPFLQKVREGELNNG
;
A
#
# COMPACT_ATOMS: atom_id res chain seq x y z
N MET A 1 17.07 13.77 11.06
CA MET A 1 16.33 14.80 10.33
C MET A 1 15.42 15.51 11.31
N SER A 2 15.36 16.84 11.26
CA SER A 2 14.40 17.62 12.03
C SER A 2 13.00 17.57 11.39
N ALA A 3 11.97 18.00 12.13
CA ALA A 3 10.62 18.13 11.58
C ALA A 3 10.58 19.11 10.39
N ASP A 4 11.34 20.21 10.45
CA ASP A 4 11.42 21.19 9.38
C ASP A 4 12.08 20.60 8.13
N GLU A 5 13.17 19.84 8.28
CA GLU A 5 13.83 19.15 7.17
C GLU A 5 12.89 18.14 6.49
N VAL A 6 12.07 17.43 7.27
CA VAL A 6 11.05 16.51 6.75
C VAL A 6 9.98 17.29 5.96
N ALA A 7 9.49 18.40 6.51
CA ALA A 7 8.48 19.23 5.85
C ALA A 7 8.98 19.82 4.53
N ASP A 8 10.24 20.29 4.49
CA ASP A 8 10.85 20.84 3.29
C ASP A 8 11.05 19.77 2.21
N ILE A 9 11.56 18.59 2.57
CA ILE A 9 11.69 17.47 1.62
C ILE A 9 10.34 17.01 1.12
N PHE A 10 9.34 16.90 2.01
CA PHE A 10 7.99 16.54 1.62
C PHE A 10 7.43 17.53 0.61
N LYS A 11 7.52 18.84 0.89
CA LYS A 11 7.04 19.89 -0.01
C LYS A 11 7.77 19.90 -1.35
N ALA A 12 9.07 19.61 -1.36
CA ALA A 12 9.88 19.65 -2.57
C ALA A 12 9.71 18.42 -3.47
N ARG A 13 9.43 17.25 -2.88
CA ARG A 13 9.49 15.96 -3.60
C ARG A 13 8.18 15.18 -3.63
N ILE A 14 7.24 15.49 -2.74
CA ILE A 14 6.01 14.72 -2.60
C ILE A 14 4.84 15.52 -3.13
N SER A 15 4.10 14.92 -4.05
CA SER A 15 2.85 15.46 -4.59
C SER A 15 1.70 14.56 -4.15
N PRO A 16 0.97 14.90 -3.08
CA PRO A 16 -0.26 14.20 -2.72
C PRO A 16 -1.28 14.27 -3.85
N ARG A 17 -2.02 13.19 -4.09
CA ARG A 17 -3.10 13.10 -5.09
C ARG A 17 -4.24 12.26 -4.56
N LEU A 18 -5.45 12.50 -5.07
CA LEU A 18 -6.61 11.68 -4.80
C LEU A 18 -6.88 10.73 -5.96
N VAL A 19 -7.16 9.47 -5.65
CA VAL A 19 -7.51 8.42 -6.61
C VAL A 19 -8.94 7.96 -6.35
N ASP A 20 -9.77 7.88 -7.39
CA ASP A 20 -11.00 7.11 -7.32
C ASP A 20 -10.68 5.61 -7.43
N LEU A 21 -10.98 4.84 -6.39
CA LEU A 21 -10.59 3.43 -6.32
C LEU A 21 -11.44 2.51 -7.21
N ALA A 22 -12.54 3.00 -7.80
CA ALA A 22 -13.34 2.21 -8.73
C ALA A 22 -12.83 2.34 -10.17
N SER A 23 -12.56 3.58 -10.61
CA SER A 23 -12.04 3.84 -11.96
C SER A 23 -10.51 3.78 -12.05
N GLY A 24 -9.82 3.98 -10.92
CA GLY A 24 -8.38 4.16 -10.87
C GLY A 24 -7.92 5.56 -11.29
N GLU A 25 -8.82 6.51 -11.54
CA GLU A 25 -8.45 7.84 -12.05
C GLU A 25 -7.92 8.75 -10.96
N LEU A 26 -6.90 9.53 -11.31
CA LEU A 26 -6.45 10.65 -10.51
C LEU A 26 -7.45 11.80 -10.61
N LEU A 27 -7.93 12.27 -9.46
CA LEU A 27 -8.91 13.35 -9.37
C LEU A 27 -8.22 14.71 -9.39
N ASP A 28 -8.84 15.67 -10.05
CA ASP A 28 -8.49 17.09 -9.98
C ASP A 28 -9.18 17.74 -8.76
N LYS A 29 -8.75 17.33 -7.58
CA LYS A 29 -9.26 17.77 -6.27
C LYS A 29 -8.09 17.96 -5.32
N ASP A 30 -8.21 18.97 -4.46
CA ASP A 30 -7.23 19.31 -3.43
C ASP A 30 -7.19 18.22 -2.33
N PRO A 31 -6.09 17.44 -2.21
CA PRO A 31 -5.97 16.39 -1.20
C PRO A 31 -6.00 16.93 0.23
N SER A 32 -5.56 18.16 0.46
CA SER A 32 -5.54 18.75 1.81
C SER A 32 -6.93 18.96 2.42
N LYS A 33 -7.98 18.93 1.58
CA LYS A 33 -9.38 19.04 1.98
C LYS A 33 -10.07 17.69 2.15
N PHE A 34 -9.39 16.60 1.82
CA PHE A 34 -9.93 15.26 1.95
C PHE A 34 -9.72 14.73 3.37
N ASN A 35 -10.80 14.24 3.98
CA ASN A 35 -10.74 13.57 5.28
C ASN A 35 -11.14 12.11 5.11
N GLN A 36 -10.16 11.23 5.04
CA GLN A 36 -10.38 9.80 4.85
C GLN A 36 -11.22 9.17 5.97
N ALA A 37 -11.03 9.58 7.23
CA ALA A 37 -11.76 9.04 8.37
C ALA A 37 -13.25 9.43 8.33
N GLN A 38 -13.57 10.62 7.83
CA GLN A 38 -14.95 11.04 7.59
C GLN A 38 -15.56 10.30 6.39
N ALA A 39 -14.84 10.23 5.28
CA ALA A 39 -15.30 9.57 4.07
C ALA A 39 -15.61 8.07 4.30
N LEU A 40 -14.82 7.40 5.14
CA LEU A 40 -15.02 5.98 5.50
C LEU A 40 -16.33 5.74 6.28
N LYS A 41 -16.81 6.74 7.03
CA LYS A 41 -18.04 6.66 7.83
C LYS A 41 -19.29 7.04 7.04
N ASP A 42 -19.14 7.78 5.93
CA ASP A 42 -20.24 8.21 5.07
C ASP A 42 -20.58 7.13 4.02
N PRO A 43 -21.79 6.54 4.02
CA PRO A 43 -22.21 5.56 3.03
C PRO A 43 -22.21 6.03 1.57
N GLN A 44 -22.24 7.34 1.32
CA GLN A 44 -22.15 7.88 -0.04
C GLN A 44 -20.70 7.98 -0.54
N GLN A 45 -19.74 7.99 0.38
CA GLN A 45 -18.30 8.14 0.10
C GLN A 45 -17.51 6.87 0.41
N SER A 46 -18.18 5.78 0.78
CA SER A 46 -17.56 4.51 1.09
C SER A 46 -18.43 3.32 0.72
N LEU A 47 -17.76 2.21 0.44
CA LEU A 47 -18.34 0.93 0.10
C LEU A 47 -18.33 0.01 1.34
N GLN A 48 -19.49 -0.57 1.68
CA GLN A 48 -19.55 -1.72 2.57
C GLN A 48 -19.06 -2.95 1.82
N LEU A 49 -18.11 -3.67 2.41
CA LEU A 49 -17.57 -4.89 1.80
C LEU A 49 -18.35 -6.11 2.29
N GLU A 50 -18.69 -6.99 1.36
CA GLU A 50 -19.14 -8.34 1.69
C GLU A 50 -17.99 -9.17 2.26
N ALA A 51 -18.30 -10.20 3.06
CA ALA A 51 -17.27 -11.04 3.68
C ALA A 51 -16.31 -11.68 2.66
N SER A 52 -16.81 -12.05 1.47
CA SER A 52 -16.00 -12.60 0.37
C SER A 52 -15.10 -11.57 -0.32
N GLN A 53 -15.35 -10.28 -0.11
CA GLN A 53 -14.62 -9.15 -0.68
C GLN A 53 -13.64 -8.52 0.32
N ASP A 54 -13.66 -8.97 1.59
CA ASP A 54 -12.94 -8.35 2.70
C ASP A 54 -11.90 -9.30 3.33
N PRO A 55 -10.90 -9.79 2.58
CA PRO A 55 -9.85 -10.63 3.17
C PRO A 55 -9.06 -9.85 4.23
N ALA A 56 -8.88 -8.54 4.05
CA ALA A 56 -8.16 -7.66 4.97
C ALA A 56 -8.94 -7.34 6.26
N GLY A 57 -10.22 -7.74 6.36
CA GLY A 57 -11.04 -7.54 7.56
C GLY A 57 -11.41 -6.08 7.86
N ILE A 58 -11.31 -5.18 6.87
CA ILE A 58 -11.49 -3.74 7.03
C ILE A 58 -12.97 -3.32 7.04
N LYS A 59 -13.89 -4.20 6.65
CA LYS A 59 -15.37 -4.03 6.60
C LYS A 59 -15.89 -2.98 5.65
N ARG A 60 -15.22 -1.83 5.55
CA ARG A 60 -15.56 -0.71 4.68
C ARG A 60 -14.30 -0.16 4.04
N ARG A 61 -14.48 0.41 2.86
CA ARG A 61 -13.43 1.08 2.10
C ARG A 61 -13.96 2.43 1.63
N SER A 62 -13.21 3.51 1.79
CA SER A 62 -13.58 4.78 1.13
C SER A 62 -13.57 4.60 -0.40
N ASN A 63 -14.34 5.40 -1.12
CA ASN A 63 -14.34 5.41 -2.58
C ASN A 63 -13.09 6.10 -3.14
N ILE A 64 -12.53 7.03 -2.37
CA ILE A 64 -11.33 7.80 -2.73
C ILE A 64 -10.20 7.43 -1.77
N ALA A 65 -8.99 7.34 -2.29
CA ALA A 65 -7.77 7.23 -1.48
C ALA A 65 -6.81 8.39 -1.80
N GLU A 66 -6.14 8.89 -0.79
CA GLU A 66 -4.97 9.76 -0.98
C GLU A 66 -3.73 8.90 -1.23
N ILE A 67 -2.96 9.25 -2.24
CA ILE A 67 -1.67 8.63 -2.58
C ILE A 67 -0.61 9.73 -2.67
N TYR A 68 0.65 9.33 -2.77
CA TYR A 68 1.75 10.28 -2.88
C TYR A 68 2.63 9.94 -4.08
N LEU A 69 2.80 10.90 -4.99
CA LEU A 69 3.73 10.78 -6.10
C LEU A 69 5.07 11.37 -5.67
N VAL A 70 6.14 10.58 -5.79
CA VAL A 70 7.50 10.99 -5.43
C VAL A 70 8.22 11.47 -6.67
N ARG A 71 8.77 12.68 -6.60
CA ARG A 71 9.55 13.30 -7.67
C ARG A 71 11.05 13.19 -7.42
N ASP A 72 11.78 13.00 -8.50
CA ASP A 72 13.24 13.08 -8.52
C ASP A 72 13.71 14.55 -8.54
N GLU A 73 15.03 14.75 -8.61
CA GLU A 73 15.63 16.09 -8.68
C GLU A 73 15.26 16.84 -9.97
N LYS A 74 14.88 16.12 -11.03
CA LYS A 74 14.41 16.66 -12.31
C LYS A 74 12.90 16.87 -12.35
N GLN A 75 12.22 16.72 -11.21
CA GLN A 75 10.77 16.83 -11.06
C GLN A 75 9.96 15.76 -11.80
N GLN A 76 10.60 14.68 -12.25
CA GLN A 76 9.95 13.53 -12.87
C GLN A 76 9.43 12.58 -11.78
N ILE A 77 8.26 11.99 -11.99
CA ILE A 77 7.72 10.99 -11.07
C ILE A 77 8.61 9.74 -11.16
N GLN A 78 9.18 9.33 -10.03
CA GLN A 78 10.03 8.13 -9.93
C GLN A 78 9.32 6.99 -9.19
N GLU A 79 8.38 7.31 -8.30
CA GLU A 79 7.74 6.33 -7.43
C GLU A 79 6.31 6.78 -7.09
N VAL A 80 5.46 5.81 -6.77
CA VAL A 80 4.14 6.04 -6.19
C VAL A 80 4.05 5.35 -4.83
N VAL A 81 3.62 6.09 -3.82
CA VAL A 81 3.42 5.59 -2.46
C VAL A 81 1.94 5.43 -2.19
N LEU A 82 1.56 4.21 -1.81
CA LEU A 82 0.19 3.79 -1.56
C LEU A 82 -0.01 3.50 -0.07
N PRO A 83 -1.02 4.10 0.59
CA PRO A 83 -1.43 3.66 1.91
C PRO A 83 -2.22 2.34 1.81
N ILE A 84 -1.78 1.31 2.51
CA ILE A 84 -2.50 0.05 2.66
C ILE A 84 -2.74 -0.23 4.14
N TYR A 85 -3.81 -0.95 4.44
CA TYR A 85 -4.10 -1.38 5.80
C TYR A 85 -4.92 -2.66 5.88
N GLY A 86 -4.87 -3.34 7.01
CA GLY A 86 -5.69 -4.53 7.26
C GLY A 86 -5.51 -5.03 8.67
N ASN A 87 -6.40 -5.91 9.11
CA ASN A 87 -6.34 -6.47 10.44
C ASN A 87 -5.18 -7.46 10.55
N GLY A 88 -4.32 -7.22 11.54
CA GLY A 88 -3.41 -8.21 12.11
C GLY A 88 -4.14 -9.09 13.13
N LEU A 89 -3.41 -9.54 14.15
CA LEU A 89 -4.01 -10.30 15.25
C LEU A 89 -4.73 -9.38 16.24
N TRP A 90 -4.08 -8.29 16.65
CA TRP A 90 -4.55 -7.44 17.74
C TRP A 90 -5.05 -6.08 17.28
N SER A 91 -4.64 -5.66 16.08
CA SER A 91 -4.81 -4.28 15.61
C SER A 91 -5.03 -4.19 14.11
N VAL A 92 -5.52 -3.04 13.66
CA VAL A 92 -5.38 -2.65 12.25
C VAL A 92 -3.92 -2.23 12.06
N MET A 93 -3.27 -2.76 11.04
CA MET A 93 -1.89 -2.43 10.68
C MET A 93 -1.93 -1.51 9.47
N TYR A 94 -1.28 -0.37 9.55
CA TYR A 94 -1.20 0.62 8.47
C TYR A 94 0.21 0.72 7.93
N ALA A 95 0.34 0.67 6.61
CA ALA A 95 1.62 0.76 5.93
C ALA A 95 1.58 1.69 4.72
N PHE A 96 2.74 2.26 4.40
CA PHE A 96 3.01 2.81 3.10
C PHE A 96 3.83 1.82 2.28
N VAL A 97 3.42 1.58 1.04
CA VAL A 97 4.17 0.80 0.06
C VAL A 97 4.57 1.72 -1.08
N ALA A 98 5.87 1.85 -1.32
CA ALA A 98 6.42 2.57 -2.47
C ALA A 98 6.62 1.60 -3.63
N LEU A 99 6.08 1.95 -4.80
CA LEU A 99 6.24 1.20 -6.04
C LEU A 99 6.96 2.04 -7.09
N GLU A 100 7.70 1.40 -7.97
CA GLU A 100 8.23 2.02 -9.19
C GLU A 100 7.11 2.47 -10.13
N THR A 101 7.46 3.31 -11.11
CA THR A 101 6.54 3.72 -12.19
C THR A 101 6.08 2.57 -13.09
N ASP A 102 6.64 1.37 -12.93
CA ASP A 102 6.12 0.14 -13.54
C ASP A 102 4.84 -0.39 -12.86
N GLY A 103 4.38 0.26 -11.78
CA GLY A 103 3.15 -0.04 -11.06
C GLY A 103 3.11 -1.40 -10.39
N ARG A 104 4.26 -2.07 -10.18
CA ARG A 104 4.30 -3.39 -9.54
C ARG A 104 5.54 -3.66 -8.69
N THR A 105 6.69 -3.08 -9.04
CA THR A 105 7.97 -3.36 -8.36
C THR A 105 8.09 -2.50 -7.11
N VAL A 106 8.34 -3.15 -5.96
CA VAL A 106 8.41 -2.47 -4.66
C VAL A 106 9.76 -1.79 -4.48
N LYS A 107 9.74 -0.50 -4.15
CA LYS A 107 10.90 0.29 -3.72
C LYS A 107 11.12 0.26 -2.21
N GLY A 108 10.05 0.07 -1.46
CA GLY A 108 10.11 -0.05 -0.01
C GLY A 108 8.73 -0.19 0.61
N ILE A 109 8.72 -0.58 1.88
CA ILE A 109 7.54 -0.63 2.72
C ILE A 109 7.90 -0.11 4.12
N THR A 110 6.94 0.57 4.75
CA THR A 110 7.01 0.85 6.18
C THR A 110 5.62 0.75 6.79
N TYR A 111 5.52 0.02 7.90
CA TYR A 111 4.38 0.14 8.80
C TYR A 111 4.58 1.40 9.65
N TYR A 112 3.52 2.16 9.87
CA TYR A 112 3.56 3.43 10.61
C TYR A 112 2.58 3.48 11.78
N ASP A 113 1.64 2.54 11.84
CA ASP A 113 0.74 2.36 12.98
C ASP A 113 0.32 0.89 13.08
N HIS A 114 0.48 0.30 14.26
CA HIS A 114 0.01 -1.03 14.61
C HIS A 114 0.06 -1.23 16.13
N GLY A 115 -0.64 -2.27 16.61
CA GLY A 115 -0.67 -2.70 18.01
C GLY A 115 -0.27 -4.17 18.22
N GLU A 116 0.39 -4.78 17.24
CA GLU A 116 0.88 -6.16 17.35
C GLU A 116 1.95 -6.34 18.44
N THR A 117 2.10 -7.56 18.95
CA THR A 117 3.02 -7.86 20.05
C THR A 117 4.50 -7.67 19.64
N PRO A 118 5.29 -6.85 20.37
CA PRO A 118 6.72 -6.66 20.09
C PRO A 118 7.49 -7.99 20.11
N GLY A 119 8.41 -8.19 19.16
CA GLY A 119 9.19 -9.42 19.02
C GLY A 119 8.42 -10.62 18.41
N LEU A 120 7.13 -10.44 18.07
CA LEU A 120 6.32 -11.41 17.34
C LEU A 120 5.73 -10.74 16.09
N GLY A 121 4.49 -10.23 16.21
CA GLY A 121 3.82 -9.53 15.11
C GLY A 121 4.40 -8.14 14.86
N GLY A 122 4.94 -7.49 15.89
CA GLY A 122 5.63 -6.20 15.75
C GLY A 122 6.90 -6.26 14.90
N GLU A 123 7.36 -7.46 14.53
CA GLU A 123 8.46 -7.62 13.58
C GLU A 123 8.12 -7.12 12.16
N ILE A 124 6.87 -6.71 11.88
CA ILE A 124 6.55 -5.94 10.67
C ILE A 124 7.34 -4.62 10.55
N GLU A 125 7.84 -4.07 11.66
CA GLU A 125 8.71 -2.88 11.67
C GLU A 125 10.19 -3.21 11.44
N ASN A 126 10.58 -4.49 11.57
CA ASN A 126 11.96 -4.93 11.49
C ASN A 126 12.57 -4.53 10.13
N PRO A 127 13.65 -3.71 10.12
CA PRO A 127 14.29 -3.26 8.88
C PRO A 127 14.71 -4.40 7.95
N ASN A 128 15.18 -5.52 8.50
CA ASN A 128 15.61 -6.68 7.72
C ASN A 128 14.42 -7.37 7.04
N TRP A 129 13.28 -7.43 7.72
CA TRP A 129 12.06 -8.00 7.14
C TRP A 129 11.49 -7.10 6.05
N ARG A 130 11.40 -5.79 6.31
CA ARG A 130 10.93 -4.80 5.32
C ARG A 130 11.83 -4.75 4.08
N GLN A 131 13.14 -4.90 4.25
CA GLN A 131 14.09 -4.94 3.14
C GLN A 131 13.83 -6.10 2.16
N GLN A 132 13.23 -7.21 2.61
CA GLN A 132 12.90 -8.33 1.73
C GLN A 132 11.88 -7.98 0.65
N PHE A 133 11.07 -6.93 0.85
CA PHE A 133 10.09 -6.49 -0.13
C PHE A 133 10.74 -5.75 -1.31
N VAL A 134 11.91 -5.13 -1.14
CA VAL A 134 12.53 -4.33 -2.19
C VAL A 134 12.87 -5.20 -3.40
N GLY A 135 12.41 -4.79 -4.58
CA GLY A 135 12.54 -5.54 -5.83
C GLY A 135 11.52 -6.67 -6.02
N LYS A 136 10.64 -6.92 -5.05
CA LYS A 136 9.50 -7.84 -5.22
C LYS A 136 8.41 -7.20 -6.06
N GLN A 137 7.55 -8.03 -6.63
CA GLN A 137 6.42 -7.58 -7.44
C GLN A 137 5.10 -7.91 -6.76
N VAL A 138 4.25 -6.89 -6.59
CA VAL A 138 2.96 -7.03 -5.90
C VAL A 138 1.85 -7.60 -6.80
N LEU A 139 2.04 -7.53 -8.11
CA LEU A 139 1.13 -8.04 -9.14
C LEU A 139 1.84 -9.03 -10.08
N ASP A 140 1.10 -9.97 -10.62
CA ASP A 140 1.54 -10.83 -11.72
C ASP A 140 1.42 -10.12 -13.09
N ASP A 141 1.81 -10.82 -14.17
CA ASP A 141 1.71 -10.31 -15.54
C ASP A 141 0.27 -10.05 -16.02
N LYS A 142 -0.73 -10.60 -15.32
CA LYS A 142 -2.15 -10.35 -15.58
C LYS A 142 -2.70 -9.19 -14.77
N GLY A 143 -1.86 -8.55 -13.94
CA GLY A 143 -2.26 -7.46 -13.05
C GLY A 143 -3.06 -7.93 -11.84
N MET A 144 -2.95 -9.20 -11.45
CA MET A 144 -3.60 -9.77 -10.27
C MET A 144 -2.63 -9.79 -9.08
N PRO A 145 -3.12 -9.63 -7.82
CA PRO A 145 -2.29 -9.76 -6.63
C PRO A 145 -1.49 -11.06 -6.64
N ALA A 146 -0.18 -10.94 -6.46
CA ALA A 146 0.74 -12.07 -6.57
C ALA A 146 1.67 -12.25 -5.37
N LEU A 147 1.89 -11.18 -4.59
CA LEU A 147 2.79 -11.22 -3.43
C LEU A 147 2.30 -12.24 -2.40
N ARG A 148 3.23 -13.03 -1.87
CA ARG A 148 2.99 -14.07 -0.88
C ARG A 148 3.85 -13.88 0.35
N ILE A 149 3.23 -13.93 1.52
CA ILE A 149 3.91 -14.01 2.81
C ILE A 149 4.04 -15.49 3.19
N VAL A 150 5.26 -16.03 3.06
CA VAL A 150 5.50 -17.47 3.10
C VAL A 150 5.93 -17.92 4.49
N LYS A 151 5.07 -18.68 5.16
CA LYS A 151 5.43 -19.31 6.44
C LYS A 151 6.64 -20.22 6.26
N GLY A 152 7.68 -20.01 7.08
CA GLY A 152 8.92 -20.79 7.03
C GLY A 152 9.95 -20.28 6.02
N GLY A 153 9.65 -19.17 5.32
CA GLY A 153 10.58 -18.48 4.44
C GLY A 153 10.28 -18.64 2.95
N ALA A 154 10.53 -17.58 2.19
CA ALA A 154 10.45 -17.55 0.75
C ALA A 154 11.66 -18.25 0.11
N ARG A 155 11.48 -18.78 -1.11
CA ARG A 155 12.60 -19.33 -1.88
C ARG A 155 13.48 -18.18 -2.39
N PRO A 156 14.81 -18.34 -2.41
CA PRO A 156 15.69 -17.37 -3.06
C PRO A 156 15.28 -17.13 -4.51
N GLY A 157 15.22 -15.86 -4.92
CA GLY A 157 14.85 -15.46 -6.27
C GLY A 157 13.34 -15.46 -6.58
N ASP A 158 12.47 -15.87 -5.65
CA ASP A 158 11.02 -15.75 -5.85
C ASP A 158 10.60 -14.27 -5.81
N LEU A 159 10.22 -13.73 -6.96
CA LEU A 159 9.87 -12.32 -7.15
C LEU A 159 8.59 -11.92 -6.41
N HIS A 160 7.76 -12.89 -6.03
CA HIS A 160 6.47 -12.64 -5.41
C HIS A 160 6.38 -13.24 -4.00
N ALA A 161 7.51 -13.48 -3.33
CA ALA A 161 7.49 -14.05 -1.99
C ALA A 161 8.42 -13.30 -1.03
N VAL A 162 7.90 -13.10 0.18
CA VAL A 162 8.58 -12.56 1.36
C VAL A 162 8.39 -13.53 2.51
N ASP A 163 9.35 -13.60 3.44
CA ASP A 163 9.24 -14.46 4.61
C ASP A 163 8.04 -14.07 5.49
N GLY A 164 7.34 -15.07 6.02
CA GLY A 164 6.41 -14.87 7.11
C GLY A 164 7.14 -14.65 8.44
N LEU A 165 6.49 -13.94 9.36
CA LEU A 165 7.02 -13.67 10.69
C LEU A 165 7.02 -14.95 11.54
N SER A 166 8.20 -15.30 12.06
CA SER A 166 8.36 -16.48 12.92
C SER A 166 7.53 -16.34 14.19
N GLY A 167 6.73 -17.35 14.53
CA GLY A 167 5.83 -17.30 15.69
C GLY A 167 4.61 -16.38 15.55
N ALA A 168 4.49 -15.61 14.47
CA ALA A 168 3.43 -14.62 14.26
C ALA A 168 2.66 -14.86 12.94
N THR A 169 2.14 -16.08 12.77
CA THR A 169 1.40 -16.48 11.56
C THR A 169 0.13 -15.64 11.36
N LEU A 170 -0.59 -15.24 12.41
CA LEU A 170 -1.82 -14.45 12.26
C LEU A 170 -1.53 -13.03 11.76
N THR A 171 -0.50 -12.37 12.30
CA THR A 171 -0.02 -11.09 11.77
C THR A 171 0.46 -11.25 10.32
N SER A 172 1.20 -12.31 10.01
CA SER A 172 1.66 -12.60 8.63
C SER A 172 0.49 -12.76 7.66
N ASN A 173 -0.58 -13.42 8.07
CA ASN A 173 -1.81 -13.55 7.29
C ASN A 173 -2.49 -12.18 7.10
N GLY A 174 -2.51 -11.34 8.14
CA GLY A 174 -3.00 -9.97 8.04
C GLY A 174 -2.26 -9.16 6.97
N VAL A 175 -0.91 -9.26 6.94
CA VAL A 175 -0.08 -8.65 5.89
C VAL A 175 -0.45 -9.18 4.51
N GLN A 176 -0.54 -10.50 4.34
CA GLN A 176 -0.95 -11.14 3.08
C GLN A 176 -2.29 -10.56 2.60
N HIS A 177 -3.28 -10.57 3.47
CA HIS A 177 -4.63 -10.14 3.14
C HIS A 177 -4.72 -8.64 2.82
N SER A 178 -3.89 -7.79 3.46
CA SER A 178 -3.76 -6.38 3.08
C SER A 178 -3.32 -6.26 1.62
N PHE A 179 -2.30 -6.99 1.19
CA PHE A 179 -1.86 -6.98 -0.21
C PHE A 179 -2.91 -7.55 -1.15
N ASP A 180 -3.54 -8.67 -0.81
CA ASP A 180 -4.59 -9.28 -1.62
C ASP A 180 -5.75 -8.31 -1.89
N PHE A 181 -6.16 -7.55 -0.88
CA PHE A 181 -7.22 -6.56 -1.01
C PHE A 181 -6.74 -5.31 -1.78
N TRP A 182 -5.69 -4.65 -1.29
CA TRP A 182 -5.29 -3.32 -1.79
C TRP A 182 -4.65 -3.37 -3.17
N MET A 183 -4.08 -4.49 -3.59
CA MET A 183 -3.58 -4.66 -4.96
C MET A 183 -4.67 -5.21 -5.89
N GLY A 184 -5.82 -5.62 -5.34
CA GLY A 184 -6.94 -6.20 -6.08
C GLY A 184 -7.87 -5.15 -6.71
N LYS A 185 -8.94 -5.64 -7.33
CA LYS A 185 -9.93 -4.82 -8.08
C LYS A 185 -10.68 -3.80 -7.23
N LEU A 186 -10.84 -4.07 -5.94
CA LEU A 186 -11.49 -3.16 -4.99
C LEU A 186 -10.46 -2.26 -4.28
N GLY A 187 -9.18 -2.40 -4.56
CA GLY A 187 -8.12 -1.53 -4.06
C GLY A 187 -7.56 -0.63 -5.16
N PHE A 188 -6.24 -0.54 -5.22
CA PHE A 188 -5.48 0.20 -6.22
C PHE A 188 -5.30 -0.56 -7.53
N GLY A 189 -5.81 -1.77 -7.70
CA GLY A 189 -5.65 -2.55 -8.94
C GLY A 189 -5.98 -1.76 -10.22
N PRO A 190 -7.14 -1.07 -10.32
CA PRO A 190 -7.48 -0.22 -11.47
C PRO A 190 -6.49 0.93 -11.69
N PHE A 191 -6.06 1.61 -10.62
CA PHE A 191 -5.06 2.67 -10.71
C PHE A 191 -3.70 2.13 -11.18
N LEU A 192 -3.23 1.03 -10.60
CA LEU A 192 -1.96 0.40 -10.97
C LEU A 192 -1.97 -0.11 -12.41
N GLN A 193 -3.13 -0.50 -12.95
CA GLN A 193 -3.25 -0.78 -14.37
C GLN A 193 -2.94 0.45 -15.22
N LYS A 194 -3.52 1.61 -14.89
CA LYS A 194 -3.24 2.86 -15.63
C LYS A 194 -1.79 3.31 -15.47
N VAL A 195 -1.19 3.12 -14.28
CA VAL A 195 0.24 3.35 -14.06
C VAL A 195 1.08 2.51 -15.02
N ARG A 196 0.78 1.20 -15.16
CA ARG A 196 1.44 0.29 -16.12
C ARG A 196 1.25 0.70 -17.57
N GLU A 197 0.14 1.35 -17.89
CA GLU A 197 -0.18 1.89 -19.21
C GLU A 197 0.47 3.28 -19.46
N GLY A 198 1.21 3.82 -18.48
CA GLY A 198 2.03 5.02 -18.62
C GLY A 198 1.37 6.32 -18.16
N GLU A 199 0.28 6.27 -17.40
CA GLU A 199 -0.45 7.46 -16.95
C GLU A 199 0.43 8.45 -16.15
N LEU A 200 1.43 7.96 -15.41
CA LEU A 200 2.35 8.81 -14.64
C LEU A 200 3.48 9.44 -15.47
N ASN A 201 3.71 8.97 -16.69
CA ASN A 201 4.77 9.46 -17.57
C ASN A 201 4.24 10.44 -18.64
N ASN A 202 2.93 10.51 -18.82
CA ASN A 202 2.25 11.25 -19.89
C ASN A 202 1.53 12.53 -19.41
N GLY A 203 1.84 13.03 -18.22
CA GLY A 203 1.21 14.20 -17.59
C GLY A 203 2.17 15.32 -17.23
#